data_AF-A0A929QHE6-F1
#
_entry.id   AF-A0A929QHE6-F1
#
_cell.length_a   1.000
_cell.length_b   1.000
_cell.length_c   1.000
_cell.angle_alpha   90.00
_cell.angle_beta   90.00
_cell.angle_gamma   90.00
#
_symmetry.space_group_name_H-M   'P 1'
#
loop_
_entity.id
_entity.type
_entity.pdbx_description
1 polymer ?
#
loop_
_entity_poly.entity_id
_entity_poly.type
_entity_poly.pdbx_seq_one_letter_code
_entity_poly.pdbx_strand_id
1 'polypeptide(L)'
;MYKILEKTQFSEKVFKFRIEAPQMAKHAHAGQFLMVRANECGERVPFTFADWNPEEGWVEFIFMVIGKTTQMLSTYEVGDSLQDVTGPLGEPTEMGEGKWAVIGGGVGLAIAFPVARQLVAAGREVHAIMGARTKELLLLEDQF
;
A
#
# COMPACT_ATOMS: atom_id res chain seq x y z
N MET A 1 -4.48 -4.39 -18.32
CA MET A 1 -3.15 -3.88 -17.92
C MET A 1 -3.34 -2.64 -17.08
N TYR A 2 -2.54 -2.46 -16.04
CA TYR A 2 -2.69 -1.39 -15.05
C TYR A 2 -1.47 -0.49 -15.09
N LYS A 3 -1.65 0.77 -15.51
CA LYS A 3 -0.55 1.70 -15.75
C LYS A 3 0.03 2.22 -14.43
N ILE A 4 1.36 2.29 -14.34
CA ILE A 4 2.07 2.95 -13.25
C ILE A 4 2.04 4.45 -13.50
N LEU A 5 1.34 5.18 -12.63
CA LEU A 5 1.19 6.63 -12.68
C LEU A 5 2.30 7.35 -11.91
N GLU A 6 2.78 6.74 -10.83
CA GLU A 6 3.84 7.28 -9.99
C GLU A 6 4.68 6.14 -9.41
N LYS A 7 5.99 6.41 -9.30
CA LYS A 7 6.95 5.57 -8.60
C LYS A 7 7.72 6.44 -7.62
N THR A 8 7.75 6.03 -6.35
CA THR A 8 8.58 6.65 -5.33
C THR A 8 9.53 5.60 -4.77
N GLN A 9 10.81 5.94 -4.64
CA GLN A 9 11.78 5.11 -3.95
C GLN A 9 12.07 5.74 -2.59
N PHE A 10 11.65 5.08 -1.50
CA PHE A 10 11.88 5.57 -0.14
C PHE A 10 13.28 5.20 0.37
N SER A 11 13.80 4.06 -0.07
CA SER A 11 15.15 3.59 0.27
C SER A 11 15.66 2.67 -0.83
N GLU A 12 16.88 2.14 -0.69
CA GLU A 12 17.46 1.20 -1.66
C GLU A 12 16.53 0.02 -1.99
N LYS A 13 15.71 -0.43 -1.02
CA LYS A 13 14.86 -1.61 -1.18
C LYS A 13 13.37 -1.34 -1.12
N VAL A 14 12.91 -0.13 -0.81
CA VAL A 14 11.48 0.15 -0.60
C VAL A 14 10.95 1.10 -1.65
N PHE A 15 9.89 0.67 -2.32
CA PHE A 15 9.26 1.38 -3.43
C PHE A 15 7.75 1.50 -3.19
N LYS A 16 7.17 2.62 -3.66
CA LYS A 16 5.73 2.85 -3.78
C LYS A 16 5.36 2.91 -5.23
N PHE A 17 4.32 2.18 -5.62
CA PHE A 17 3.64 2.38 -6.89
C PHE A 17 2.27 2.99 -6.66
N ARG A 18 1.95 4.00 -7.47
CA ARG A 18 0.58 4.42 -7.76
C ARG A 18 0.19 3.87 -9.10
N ILE A 19 -0.91 3.14 -9.16
CA ILE A 19 -1.42 2.56 -10.40
C ILE A 19 -2.82 3.06 -10.72
N GLU A 20 -3.13 3.19 -12.00
CA GLU A 20 -4.47 3.45 -12.49
C GLU A 20 -5.35 2.21 -12.28
N ALA A 21 -6.36 2.31 -11.41
CA ALA A 21 -7.28 1.22 -11.12
C ALA A 21 -8.66 1.74 -10.65
N PRO A 22 -9.46 2.39 -11.53
CA PRO A 22 -10.62 3.17 -11.10
C PRO A 22 -11.70 2.36 -10.39
N GLN A 23 -11.93 1.12 -10.83
CA GLN A 23 -12.92 0.24 -10.19
C GLN A 23 -12.43 -0.24 -8.82
N MET A 24 -11.13 -0.48 -8.66
CA MET A 24 -10.55 -0.92 -7.40
C MET A 24 -10.56 0.23 -6.38
N ALA A 25 -10.18 1.43 -6.80
CA ALA A 25 -10.13 2.62 -5.96
C ALA A 25 -11.48 2.97 -5.33
N LYS A 26 -12.59 2.72 -6.04
CA LYS A 26 -13.96 2.94 -5.55
C LYS A 26 -14.40 2.00 -4.44
N HIS A 27 -13.78 0.82 -4.33
CA HIS A 27 -14.21 -0.23 -3.41
C HIS A 27 -13.14 -0.60 -2.39
N ALA A 28 -11.96 0.03 -2.42
CA ALA A 28 -10.87 -0.26 -1.51
C ALA A 28 -11.17 0.26 -0.10
N HIS A 29 -10.84 -0.56 0.90
CA HIS A 29 -10.91 -0.23 2.31
C HIS A 29 -9.61 -0.60 3.03
N ALA A 30 -9.35 0.00 4.19
CA ALA A 30 -8.20 -0.36 5.01
C ALA A 30 -8.31 -1.83 5.46
N GLY A 31 -7.17 -2.51 5.53
CA GLY A 31 -7.09 -3.95 5.82
C GLY A 31 -7.17 -4.85 4.59
N GLN A 32 -7.60 -4.32 3.44
CA GLN A 32 -7.64 -5.08 2.19
C GLN A 32 -6.31 -5.06 1.43
N PHE A 33 -6.20 -5.95 0.45
CA PHE A 33 -5.01 -6.09 -0.39
C PHE A 33 -5.38 -6.32 -1.86
N LEU A 34 -4.37 -6.30 -2.72
CA LEU A 34 -4.46 -6.59 -4.14
C LEU A 34 -3.45 -7.69 -4.51
N MET A 35 -3.74 -8.46 -5.56
CA MET A 35 -2.78 -9.42 -6.15
C MET A 35 -2.21 -8.82 -7.44
N VAL A 36 -0.88 -8.79 -7.57
CA VAL A 36 -0.17 -8.34 -8.78
C VAL A 36 0.46 -9.52 -9.50
N ARG A 37 0.36 -9.52 -10.83
CA ARG A 37 1.24 -10.27 -11.72
C ARG A 37 1.95 -9.28 -12.65
N ALA A 38 3.29 -9.29 -12.62
CA ALA A 38 4.09 -8.29 -13.33
C ALA A 38 4.08 -8.47 -14.87
N ASN A 39 4.16 -9.71 -15.35
CA ASN A 39 4.18 -10.07 -16.77
C ASN A 39 3.54 -11.44 -17.01
N GLU A 40 3.46 -11.90 -18.27
CA GLU A 40 2.80 -13.14 -18.67
C GLU A 40 3.31 -14.39 -17.93
N CYS A 41 4.61 -14.47 -17.66
CA CYS A 41 5.26 -15.59 -16.96
C CYS A 41 5.45 -15.35 -15.46
N GLY A 42 4.96 -14.22 -14.93
CA GLY A 42 5.12 -13.82 -13.54
C GLY A 42 4.24 -14.63 -12.59
N GLU A 43 4.68 -14.75 -11.35
CA GLU A 43 3.84 -15.23 -10.25
C GLU A 43 2.84 -14.15 -9.79
N ARG A 44 1.81 -14.56 -9.05
CA ARG A 44 0.84 -13.66 -8.43
C ARG A 44 1.24 -13.42 -6.98
N VAL A 45 1.52 -12.18 -6.62
CA VAL A 45 1.96 -11.81 -5.26
C VAL A 45 1.00 -10.79 -4.63
N PRO A 46 0.69 -10.91 -3.32
CA PRO A 46 -0.15 -9.96 -2.63
C PRO A 46 0.62 -8.70 -2.22
N PHE A 47 -0.04 -7.54 -2.33
CA PHE A 47 0.39 -6.29 -1.70
C PHE A 47 -0.80 -5.59 -1.05
N THR A 48 -0.58 -5.00 0.12
CA THR A 48 -1.62 -4.26 0.83
C THR A 48 -1.80 -2.86 0.23
N PHE A 49 -3.04 -2.34 0.26
CA PHE A 49 -3.28 -0.95 -0.10
C PHE A 49 -2.59 -0.04 0.91
N ALA A 50 -1.73 0.85 0.42
CA ALA A 50 -1.15 1.93 1.21
C ALA A 50 -2.03 3.18 1.15
N ASP A 51 -2.61 3.46 -0.02
CA ASP A 51 -3.55 4.55 -0.25
C ASP A 51 -4.41 4.30 -1.50
N TRP A 52 -5.46 5.10 -1.70
CA TRP A 52 -6.30 5.10 -2.89
C TRP A 52 -7.11 6.40 -2.99
N ASN A 53 -7.49 6.77 -4.21
CA ASN A 53 -8.39 7.89 -4.46
C ASN A 53 -9.50 7.47 -5.44
N PRO A 54 -10.78 7.43 -5.00
CA PRO A 54 -11.90 7.00 -5.84
C PRO A 54 -12.30 8.03 -6.92
N GLU A 55 -11.99 9.32 -6.71
CA GLU A 55 -12.29 10.40 -7.66
C GLU A 55 -11.27 10.42 -8.80
N GLU A 56 -9.98 10.32 -8.47
CA GLU A 56 -8.88 10.28 -9.45
C GLU A 56 -8.66 8.88 -10.04
N GLY A 57 -9.19 7.83 -9.40
CA GLY A 57 -9.21 6.47 -9.95
C GLY A 57 -7.91 5.69 -9.80
N TRP A 58 -7.11 5.96 -8.76
CA TRP A 58 -5.84 5.28 -8.52
C TRP A 58 -5.79 4.57 -7.16
N VAL A 59 -4.92 3.56 -7.08
CA VAL A 59 -4.55 2.88 -5.83
C VAL A 59 -3.03 2.85 -5.68
N GLU A 60 -2.57 2.83 -4.44
CA GLU A 60 -1.16 2.75 -4.08
C GLU A 60 -0.85 1.50 -3.28
N PHE A 61 0.33 0.94 -3.54
CA PHE A 61 0.90 -0.10 -2.70
C PHE A 61 2.40 0.13 -2.53
N ILE A 62 2.90 -0.25 -1.35
CA ILE A 62 4.32 -0.15 -0.99
C ILE A 62 4.88 -1.56 -0.86
N PHE A 63 6.06 -1.79 -1.42
CA PHE A 63 6.72 -3.08 -1.38
C PHE A 63 8.22 -2.94 -1.10
N MET A 64 8.78 -4.03 -0.55
CA MET A 64 10.21 -4.16 -0.33
C MET A 64 10.79 -5.23 -1.26
N VAL A 65 11.96 -4.95 -1.82
CA VAL A 65 12.73 -5.89 -2.63
C VAL A 65 13.28 -7.01 -1.74
N ILE A 66 12.66 -8.17 -1.82
CA ILE A 66 13.00 -9.37 -1.04
C ILE A 66 13.08 -10.64 -1.88
N GLY A 67 12.72 -10.59 -3.17
CA GLY A 67 12.67 -11.76 -4.04
C GLY A 67 12.51 -11.40 -5.52
N LYS A 68 12.32 -12.42 -6.36
CA LYS A 68 12.32 -12.28 -7.82
C LYS A 68 11.29 -11.28 -8.33
N THR A 69 10.04 -11.38 -7.89
CA THR A 69 8.97 -10.51 -8.37
C THR A 69 9.13 -9.07 -7.90
N THR A 70 9.49 -8.84 -6.63
CA THR A 70 9.71 -7.47 -6.13
C THR A 70 10.96 -6.82 -6.72
N GLN A 71 12.00 -7.60 -7.03
CA GLN A 71 13.17 -7.12 -7.78
C GLN A 71 12.82 -6.74 -9.22
N MET A 72 11.91 -7.47 -9.87
CA MET A 72 11.43 -7.12 -11.21
C MET A 72 10.55 -5.87 -11.16
N LEU A 73 9.64 -5.77 -10.20
CA LEU A 73 8.82 -4.58 -10.03
C LEU A 73 9.68 -3.34 -9.79
N SER A 74 10.77 -3.42 -9.01
CA SER A 74 11.62 -2.25 -8.78
C SER A 74 12.29 -1.69 -10.03
N THR A 75 12.39 -2.46 -11.12
CA THR A 75 12.93 -1.98 -12.41
C THR A 75 11.87 -1.36 -13.33
N TYR A 76 10.59 -1.42 -12.99
CA TYR A 76 9.53 -0.79 -13.78
C TYR A 76 9.53 0.71 -13.54
N GLU A 77 9.20 1.49 -14.55
CA GLU A 77 9.17 2.94 -14.51
C GLU A 77 7.77 3.52 -14.70
N VAL A 78 7.61 4.81 -14.44
CA VAL A 78 6.36 5.52 -14.70
C VAL A 78 6.01 5.41 -16.18
N GLY A 79 4.77 5.03 -16.48
CA GLY A 79 4.32 4.76 -17.85
C GLY A 79 4.27 3.28 -18.21
N ASP A 80 5.04 2.43 -17.51
CA ASP A 80 4.93 0.97 -17.66
C ASP A 80 3.59 0.46 -17.13
N SER A 81 3.29 -0.81 -17.39
CA SER A 81 2.05 -1.43 -16.95
C SER A 81 2.27 -2.80 -16.31
N LEU A 82 1.51 -3.07 -15.26
CA LEU A 82 1.38 -4.40 -14.68
C LEU A 82 0.42 -5.23 -15.55
N GLN A 83 0.78 -6.49 -15.79
CA GLN A 83 -0.03 -7.42 -16.57
C GLN A 83 -1.42 -7.57 -15.97
N ASP A 84 -1.47 -7.99 -14.69
CA ASP A 84 -2.72 -8.19 -13.96
C ASP A 84 -2.64 -7.60 -12.55
N VAL A 85 -3.77 -7.01 -12.15
CA VAL A 85 -4.04 -6.58 -10.79
C VAL A 85 -5.45 -7.06 -10.46
N THR A 86 -5.62 -7.74 -9.32
CA THR A 86 -6.92 -8.23 -8.84
C THR A 86 -7.17 -7.75 -7.43
N GLY A 87 -8.32 -7.12 -7.20
CA GLY A 87 -8.73 -6.61 -5.89
C GLY A 87 -9.92 -5.66 -5.99
N PRO A 88 -10.31 -5.03 -4.86
CA PRO A 88 -9.77 -5.28 -3.53
C PRO A 88 -10.13 -6.69 -3.02
N LEU A 89 -9.21 -7.33 -2.28
CA LEU A 89 -9.38 -8.65 -1.67
C LEU A 89 -9.20 -8.57 -0.16
N GLY A 90 -9.71 -9.57 0.55
CA GLY A 90 -9.71 -9.61 2.01
C GLY A 90 -10.86 -8.80 2.61
N GLU A 91 -11.00 -8.90 3.93
CA GLU A 91 -12.02 -8.17 4.68
C GLU A 91 -11.48 -6.81 5.12
N PRO A 92 -12.31 -5.75 5.06
CA PRO A 92 -11.98 -4.48 5.69
C PRO A 92 -11.68 -4.64 7.18
N THR A 93 -10.80 -3.80 7.72
CA THR A 93 -10.57 -3.75 9.17
C THR A 93 -11.86 -3.39 9.91
N GLU A 94 -12.25 -4.23 10.87
CA GLU A 94 -13.37 -3.94 11.76
C GLU A 94 -13.01 -2.80 12.72
N MET A 95 -13.87 -1.77 12.78
CA MET A 95 -13.65 -0.57 13.59
C MET A 95 -14.77 -0.39 14.61
N GLY A 96 -14.49 -0.77 15.86
CA GLY A 96 -15.34 -0.51 17.01
C GLY A 96 -15.20 0.88 17.63
N GLU A 97 -15.75 1.03 18.83
CA GLU A 97 -15.66 2.25 19.64
C GLU A 97 -14.43 2.25 20.56
N GLY A 98 -14.11 3.40 21.14
CA GLY A 98 -13.06 3.56 22.14
C GLY A 98 -11.74 4.12 21.60
N LYS A 99 -10.68 3.94 22.40
CA LYS A 99 -9.32 4.40 22.09
C LYS A 99 -8.55 3.31 21.36
N TRP A 100 -7.75 3.69 20.37
CA TRP A 100 -7.03 2.77 19.52
C TRP A 100 -5.52 2.94 19.66
N ALA A 101 -4.80 1.82 19.64
CA ALA A 101 -3.36 1.79 19.45
C ALA A 101 -3.07 1.16 18.08
N VAL A 102 -2.44 1.92 17.19
CA VAL A 102 -2.05 1.45 15.85
C VAL A 102 -0.53 1.31 15.82
N ILE A 103 -0.05 0.09 15.60
CA ILE A 103 1.37 -0.24 15.68
C ILE A 103 1.84 -0.71 14.30
N GLY A 104 2.82 0.00 13.74
CA GLY A 104 3.41 -0.33 12.44
C GLY A 104 4.92 -0.48 12.52
N GLY A 105 5.46 -1.45 11.78
CA GLY A 105 6.89 -1.76 11.76
C GLY A 105 7.46 -1.85 10.34
N GLY A 106 8.42 -0.99 9.99
CA GLY A 106 9.04 -0.94 8.65
C GLY A 106 7.99 -0.78 7.55
N VAL A 107 7.95 -1.66 6.55
CA VAL A 107 6.89 -1.65 5.52
C VAL A 107 5.48 -1.87 6.10
N GLY A 108 5.35 -2.41 7.31
CA GLY A 108 4.07 -2.49 8.01
C GLY A 108 3.47 -1.12 8.33
N LEU A 109 4.26 -0.04 8.32
CA LEU A 109 3.74 1.32 8.46
C LEU A 109 2.81 1.71 7.30
N ALA A 110 3.13 1.25 6.08
CA ALA A 110 2.25 1.44 4.91
C ALA A 110 0.89 0.76 5.07
N ILE A 111 0.84 -0.32 5.86
CA ILE A 111 -0.39 -1.09 6.13
C ILE A 111 -1.17 -0.45 7.28
N ALA A 112 -0.45 0.02 8.30
CA ALA A 112 -1.03 0.62 9.49
C ALA A 112 -1.61 2.02 9.22
N PHE A 113 -1.00 2.76 8.30
CA PHE A 113 -1.41 4.13 7.96
C PHE A 113 -2.88 4.25 7.51
N PRO A 114 -3.38 3.50 6.52
CA PRO A 114 -4.77 3.63 6.09
C PRO A 114 -5.77 3.26 7.20
N VAL A 115 -5.39 2.36 8.12
CA VAL A 115 -6.22 2.03 9.30
C VAL A 115 -6.27 3.22 10.27
N ALA A 116 -5.11 3.79 10.63
CA ALA A 116 -5.04 4.97 11.49
C ALA A 116 -5.83 6.14 10.91
N ARG A 117 -5.65 6.43 9.63
CA ARG A 117 -6.36 7.49 8.92
C ARG A 117 -7.88 7.32 8.95
N GLN A 118 -8.38 6.10 8.72
CA GLN A 118 -9.82 5.82 8.78
C GLN A 118 -10.38 5.94 10.20
N LEU A 119 -9.65 5.48 11.22
CA LEU A 119 -10.04 5.65 12.62
C LEU A 119 -10.12 7.14 13.01
N VAL A 120 -9.13 7.95 12.61
CA VAL A 120 -9.14 9.39 12.83
C VAL A 120 -10.31 10.06 12.09
N ALA A 121 -10.55 9.69 10.83
CA ALA A 121 -11.69 10.20 10.06
C ALA A 121 -13.05 9.83 10.68
N ALA A 122 -13.13 8.70 11.39
CA ALA A 122 -14.30 8.30 12.17
C ALA A 122 -14.39 8.97 13.56
N GLY A 123 -13.51 9.94 13.86
CA GLY A 123 -13.52 10.69 15.12
C GLY A 123 -13.00 9.90 16.33
N ARG A 124 -12.18 8.86 16.11
CA ARG A 124 -11.60 8.06 17.19
C ARG A 124 -10.30 8.68 17.72
N GLU A 125 -10.00 8.46 18.99
CA GLU A 125 -8.69 8.77 19.58
C GLU A 125 -7.71 7.64 19.21
N VAL A 126 -6.66 7.97 18.46
CA VAL A 126 -5.68 7.01 17.95
C VAL A 126 -4.28 7.36 18.46
N HIS A 127 -3.60 6.36 19.03
CA HIS A 127 -2.21 6.41 19.44
C HIS A 127 -1.38 5.59 18.46
N ALA A 128 -0.52 6.26 17.69
CA ALA A 128 0.35 5.60 16.72
C ALA A 128 1.70 5.23 17.35
N ILE A 129 2.16 4.00 17.12
CA ILE A 129 3.51 3.54 17.49
C ILE A 129 4.21 3.08 16.22
N MET A 130 5.25 3.83 15.85
CA MET A 130 6.03 3.56 14.64
C MET A 130 7.37 2.94 15.00
N GLY A 131 7.71 1.82 14.36
CA GLY A 131 8.99 1.14 14.54
C GLY A 131 9.70 0.91 13.22
N ALA A 132 11.02 1.04 13.21
CA ALA A 132 11.87 0.66 12.09
C ALA A 132 13.21 0.12 12.62
N ARG A 133 13.95 -0.61 11.78
CA ARG A 133 15.28 -1.14 12.18
C ARG A 133 16.30 -0.01 12.35
N THR A 134 16.21 1.00 11.51
CA THR A 134 17.03 2.22 11.55
C THR A 134 16.16 3.41 11.21
N LYS A 135 16.65 4.63 11.49
CA LYS A 135 15.90 5.87 11.25
C LYS A 135 15.54 6.05 9.77
N GLU A 136 16.44 5.64 8.88
CA GLU A 136 16.30 5.80 7.43
C GLU A 136 15.24 4.86 6.83
N LEU A 137 14.82 3.83 7.58
CA LEU A 137 13.77 2.90 7.18
C LEU A 137 12.41 3.25 7.78
N LEU A 138 12.30 4.37 8.50
CA LEU A 138 11.04 4.88 8.98
C LEU A 138 10.27 5.47 7.79
N LEU A 139 9.10 4.91 7.51
CA LEU A 139 8.27 5.29 6.38
C LEU A 139 7.09 6.12 6.89
N LEU A 140 6.69 7.09 6.07
CA LEU A 140 5.46 7.88 6.25
C LEU A 140 5.43 8.75 7.53
N GLU A 141 6.58 9.06 8.15
CA GLU A 141 6.65 9.82 9.43
C GLU A 141 5.87 11.14 9.40
N ASP A 142 5.99 11.92 8.33
CA ASP A 142 5.28 13.20 8.19
C ASP A 142 3.79 13.03 7.87
N GLN A 143 3.39 11.89 7.28
CA GLN A 143 2.01 11.64 6.88
C GLN A 143 1.17 10.99 7.99
N PHE A 144 1.81 10.21 8.88
CA PHE A 144 1.17 9.33 9.86
C PHE A 144 0.56 10.10 11.05
#